data_AF-A0A0M1J1Q3-F1
#
_entry.id   AF-A0A0M1J1Q3-F1
#
_cell.length_a   1.000
_cell.length_b   1.000
_cell.length_c   1.000
_cell.angle_alpha   90.00
_cell.angle_beta   90.00
_cell.angle_gamma   90.00
#
_symmetry.space_group_name_H-M   'P 1'
#
loop_
_entity.id
_entity.type
_entity.pdbx_description
1 polymer ?
#
loop_
_entity_poly.entity_id
_entity_poly.type
_entity_poly.pdbx_seq_one_letter_code
_entity_poly.pdbx_strand_id
1 'polypeptide(L)'
;RVMEMGQEWIDAIIDSAPLEKILKRYKPNEVLGYYKPDEILDHYKPDEVLDHYKPEQRLAGLTEEQRLAGLTEEQILAYLERLKHSQH
;
A
#
# COMPACT_ATOMS: atom_id res chain seq x y z
N ARG A 1 -3.08 -8.97 -42.74
CA ARG A 1 -4.37 -9.69 -42.92
C ARG A 1 -4.66 -10.76 -41.86
N VAL A 2 -3.98 -11.92 -41.82
CA VAL A 2 -4.24 -12.94 -40.77
C VAL A 2 -3.84 -12.48 -39.36
N MET A 3 -2.71 -11.78 -39.23
CA MET A 3 -2.28 -11.25 -37.94
C MET A 3 -3.17 -10.09 -37.44
N GLU A 4 -3.69 -9.25 -38.34
CA GLU A 4 -4.64 -8.18 -37.97
C GLU A 4 -5.96 -8.75 -37.47
N MET A 5 -6.53 -9.75 -38.15
CA MET A 5 -7.74 -10.43 -37.65
C MET A 5 -7.53 -11.11 -36.29
N GLY A 6 -6.32 -11.63 -36.04
CA GLY A 6 -5.96 -12.21 -34.74
C GLY A 6 -5.92 -11.16 -33.64
N GLN A 7 -5.34 -9.99 -33.91
CA GLN A 7 -5.31 -8.87 -32.96
C GLN A 7 -6.71 -8.33 -32.69
N GLU A 8 -7.53 -8.13 -33.72
CA GLU A 8 -8.93 -7.69 -33.60
C GLU A 8 -9.75 -8.64 -32.70
N TRP A 9 -9.51 -9.95 -32.80
CA TRP A 9 -10.14 -10.93 -31.92
C TRP A 9 -9.66 -10.87 -30.48
N ILE A 10 -8.37 -10.61 -30.25
CA ILE A 10 -7.81 -10.44 -28.90
C ILE A 10 -8.40 -9.18 -28.25
N ASP A 11 -8.43 -8.06 -28.98
CA ASP A 11 -8.96 -6.79 -28.49
C ASP A 11 -10.45 -6.94 -28.13
N ALA A 12 -11.25 -7.57 -29.00
CA ALA A 12 -12.66 -7.85 -28.71
C ALA A 12 -12.88 -8.73 -27.48
N ILE A 13 -11.97 -9.67 -27.20
CA ILE A 13 -12.02 -10.49 -25.98
C ILE A 13 -11.67 -9.66 -24.75
N ILE A 14 -10.64 -8.81 -24.82
CA ILE A 14 -10.24 -7.95 -23.71
C ILE A 14 -11.35 -6.97 -23.35
N ASP A 15 -12.00 -6.38 -24.35
CA ASP A 15 -13.07 -5.39 -24.15
C ASP A 15 -14.37 -5.99 -23.58
N SER A 16 -14.63 -7.28 -23.84
CA SER A 16 -15.90 -7.92 -23.47
C SER A 16 -15.80 -8.91 -22.30
N ALA A 17 -14.62 -9.42 -21.99
CA ALA A 17 -14.45 -10.39 -20.92
C ALA A 17 -14.40 -9.71 -19.54
N PRO A 18 -14.99 -10.32 -18.50
CA PRO A 18 -14.84 -9.83 -17.14
C PRO A 18 -13.37 -9.77 -16.71
N LEU A 19 -12.94 -8.63 -16.18
CA LEU A 19 -11.56 -8.39 -15.80
C LEU A 19 -11.05 -9.45 -14.81
N GLU A 20 -11.87 -9.89 -13.85
CA GLU A 20 -11.46 -10.91 -12.88
C GLU A 20 -11.11 -12.25 -13.55
N LYS A 21 -11.76 -12.58 -14.67
CA LYS A 21 -11.50 -13.82 -15.41
C LYS A 21 -10.17 -13.76 -16.15
N ILE A 22 -9.79 -12.57 -16.64
CA ILE A 22 -8.48 -12.32 -17.26
C ILE A 22 -7.39 -12.38 -16.18
N LEU A 23 -7.56 -11.61 -15.09
CA LEU A 23 -6.56 -11.48 -14.03
C LEU A 23 -6.28 -12.79 -13.29
N LYS A 24 -7.26 -13.70 -13.17
CA LYS A 24 -7.06 -15.04 -12.59
C LYS A 24 -5.96 -15.88 -13.25
N ARG A 25 -5.53 -15.52 -14.47
CA ARG A 25 -4.46 -16.22 -15.19
C ARG A 25 -3.05 -15.73 -14.81
N TYR A 26 -2.95 -14.65 -14.07
CA TYR A 26 -1.69 -14.01 -13.69
C TYR A 26 -1.54 -14.04 -12.17
N LYS A 27 -0.30 -14.17 -11.71
CA LYS A 27 0.04 -13.90 -10.30
C LYS A 27 0.00 -12.39 -10.08
N PRO A 28 -0.38 -11.92 -8.87
CA PRO A 28 -0.42 -10.49 -8.56
C PRO A 28 0.88 -9.75 -8.93
N ASN A 29 2.05 -10.32 -8.64
CA ASN A 29 3.34 -9.70 -8.95
C ASN A 29 3.63 -9.58 -10.45
N GLU A 30 3.05 -10.44 -11.30
CA GLU A 30 3.21 -10.33 -12.76
C GLU A 30 2.43 -9.14 -13.30
N VAL A 31 1.29 -8.80 -12.68
CA VAL A 31 0.49 -7.63 -13.05
C VAL A 31 1.06 -6.36 -12.42
N LEU A 32 1.35 -6.39 -11.12
CA LEU A 32 1.86 -5.24 -10.39
C LEU A 32 3.28 -4.85 -10.82
N GLY A 33 4.07 -5.79 -11.33
CA GLY A 33 5.44 -5.52 -11.81
C GLY A 33 5.54 -4.56 -13.00
N TYR A 34 4.42 -4.25 -13.67
CA TYR A 34 4.37 -3.25 -14.73
C TYR A 34 4.22 -1.80 -14.22
N TYR A 35 3.94 -1.63 -12.92
CA TYR A 35 3.71 -0.32 -12.31
C TYR A 35 4.81 0.01 -11.31
N LYS A 36 5.17 1.29 -11.23
CA LYS A 36 5.98 1.79 -10.13
C LYS A 36 5.13 1.80 -8.85
N PRO A 37 5.73 1.60 -7.66
CA PRO A 37 5.02 1.67 -6.40
C PRO A 37 4.20 2.96 -6.23
N ASP A 38 4.77 4.11 -6.62
CA ASP A 38 4.09 5.41 -6.48
C ASP A 38 2.82 5.51 -7.37
N GLU A 39 2.84 4.94 -8.58
CA GLU A 39 1.68 4.91 -9.47
C GLU A 39 0.53 4.07 -8.89
N ILE A 40 0.85 3.04 -8.11
CA ILE A 40 -0.15 2.24 -7.40
C ILE A 40 -0.68 3.01 -6.19
N LEU A 41 0.22 3.63 -5.42
CA LEU A 41 -0.11 4.32 -4.17
C LEU A 41 -0.92 5.60 -4.38
N ASP A 42 -0.76 6.29 -5.51
CA ASP A 42 -1.54 7.48 -5.88
C ASP A 42 -3.06 7.24 -5.91
N HIS A 43 -3.50 5.98 -6.01
CA HIS A 43 -4.90 5.60 -5.99
C HIS A 43 -5.48 5.36 -4.59
N TYR A 44 -4.67 5.44 -3.54
CA TYR A 44 -5.08 5.18 -2.15
C TYR A 44 -4.84 6.40 -1.27
N LYS A 45 -5.72 6.63 -0.30
CA LYS A 45 -5.43 7.60 0.76
C LYS A 45 -4.36 7.03 1.69
N PRO A 46 -3.47 7.87 2.26
CA PRO A 46 -2.45 7.41 3.20
C PRO A 46 -3.00 6.56 4.35
N ASP A 47 -4.13 6.96 4.93
CA ASP A 47 -4.75 6.23 6.05
C ASP A 47 -5.23 4.82 5.66
N GLU A 48 -5.77 4.66 4.44
CA GLU A 48 -6.22 3.36 3.93
C GLU A 48 -5.05 2.38 3.76
N VAL A 49 -3.90 2.89 3.31
CA VAL A 49 -2.67 2.10 3.21
C VAL A 49 -2.17 1.73 4.60
N LEU A 50 -2.10 2.70 5.53
CA LEU A 50 -1.59 2.48 6.88
C LEU A 50 -2.45 1.51 7.69
N ASP A 51 -3.77 1.46 7.49
CA ASP A 51 -4.69 0.56 8.18
C ASP A 51 -4.38 -0.94 7.99
N HIS A 52 -3.67 -1.29 6.92
CA HIS A 52 -3.21 -2.65 6.68
C HIS A 52 -1.98 -3.06 7.51
N TYR A 53 -1.33 -2.09 8.17
CA TYR A 53 -0.12 -2.30 8.96
C TYR A 53 -0.39 -2.11 10.45
N LYS A 54 0.20 -2.98 11.28
CA LYS A 54 0.25 -2.76 12.73
C LYS A 54 1.08 -1.54 13.08
N PRO A 55 0.81 -0.84 14.21
CA PRO A 55 1.57 0.35 14.60
C PRO A 55 3.09 0.17 14.56
N GLU A 56 3.61 -0.97 15.00
CA GLU A 56 5.06 -1.24 15.01
C GLU A 56 5.65 -1.34 13.59
N GLN A 57 4.86 -1.84 12.63
CA GLN A 57 5.26 -1.93 11.22
C GLN A 57 5.26 -0.56 10.56
N ARG A 58 4.32 0.32 10.93
CA ARG A 58 4.26 1.71 10.41
C ARG A 58 5.49 2.52 10.82
N LEU A 59 6.07 2.21 11.99
CA LEU A 59 7.27 2.89 12.51
C LEU A 59 8.58 2.20 12.09
N ALA A 60 8.52 1.09 11.36
CA ALA A 60 9.71 0.38 10.90
C ALA A 60 10.51 1.25 9.92
N GLY A 61 11.83 1.34 10.11
CA GLY A 61 12.71 2.17 9.28
C GLY A 61 12.76 3.66 9.67
N LEU A 62 11.89 4.12 10.58
CA LEU A 62 12.00 5.45 11.17
C LEU A 62 13.03 5.49 12.29
N THR A 63 13.85 6.54 12.32
CA THR A 63 14.71 6.92 13.44
C THR A 63 13.88 7.31 14.67
N GLU A 64 14.50 7.36 15.85
CA GLU A 64 13.82 7.76 17.08
C GLU A 64 13.27 9.18 16.97
N GLU A 65 14.05 10.10 16.38
CA GLU A 65 13.65 11.48 16.15
C GLU A 65 12.44 11.58 15.21
N GLN A 66 12.41 10.78 14.13
CA GLN A 66 11.29 10.75 13.19
C GLN A 66 10.01 10.18 13.83
N ARG A 67 10.13 9.25 14.77
CA ARG A 67 8.96 8.69 15.48
C ARG A 67 8.35 9.68 16.46
N LEU A 68 9.18 10.55 17.03
CA LEU A 68 8.74 11.60 17.94
C LEU A 68 8.33 12.88 17.19
N ALA A 69 8.68 13.01 15.91
CA ALA A 69 8.31 14.14 15.09
C ALA A 69 6.78 14.32 15.05
N GLY A 70 6.32 15.54 15.39
CA GLY A 70 4.90 15.88 15.47
C GLY A 70 4.28 15.72 16.86
N LEU A 71 5.00 15.15 17.83
CA LEU A 71 4.62 15.20 19.25
C LEU A 71 5.19 16.46 19.91
N THR A 72 4.44 17.05 20.83
CA THR A 72 4.95 18.14 21.68
C THR A 72 5.74 17.58 22.86
N GLU A 73 6.62 18.40 23.44
CA GLU A 73 7.39 18.02 24.62
C GLU A 73 6.48 17.63 25.79
N GLU A 74 5.37 18.36 25.98
CA GLU A 74 4.39 18.07 27.03
C GLU A 74 3.75 16.69 26.85
N GLN A 75 3.44 16.30 25.61
CA GLN A 75 2.86 14.97 25.32
C GLN A 75 3.85 13.84 25.65
N ILE A 76 5.13 14.05 25.33
CA ILE A 76 6.19 13.08 25.63
C ILE A 76 6.39 12.96 27.14
N LEU A 77 6.50 14.08 27.86
CA LEU A 77 6.68 14.09 29.31
C LEU A 77 5.50 13.43 30.03
N ALA A 78 4.26 13.76 29.66
CA ALA A 78 3.07 13.16 30.25
C ALA A 78 3.03 11.63 30.09
N TYR A 79 3.45 11.11 28.92
CA TYR A 79 3.56 9.68 28.70
C TYR A 79 4.64 9.02 29.57
N LEU A 80 5.81 9.66 29.69
CA LEU A 80 6.92 9.16 30.51
C LEU A 80 6.56 9.14 32.01
N GLU A 81 5.86 10.16 32.51
CA GLU A 81 5.34 10.17 33.88
C GLU A 81 4.37 9.00 34.12
N ARG A 82 3.44 8.76 33.20
CA ARG A 82 2.52 7.62 33.27
C ARG A 82 3.27 6.29 33.36
N LEU A 83 4.33 6.11 32.57
CA LEU A 83 5.13 4.89 32.61
C LEU A 83 5.83 4.69 33.96
N LYS A 84 6.39 5.76 34.55
CA LYS A 84 7.01 5.70 35.88
C LYS A 84 6.00 5.25 36.95
N HIS A 85 4.77 5.75 36.88
CA HIS A 85 3.72 5.37 37.82
C HIS A 85 3.12 3.97 37.58
N SER A 86 3.24 3.42 36.38
CA SER A 86 2.80 2.04 36.07
C SER A 86 3.77 0.93 36.48
N GLN A 87 4.97 1.28 36.93
CA GLN A 87 6.04 0.35 37.37
C GLN A 87 6.05 0.14 38.90
N HIS A 88 5.02 0.61 39.60
CA HIS A 88 4.77 0.43 41.03
C HIS A 88 3.39 -0.21 41.23
#